data_AF-A0A967KZK5-F1
#
_entry.id   AF-A0A967KZK5-F1
#
_cell.length_a   1.000
_cell.length_b   1.000
_cell.length_c   1.000
_cell.angle_alpha   90.00
_cell.angle_beta   90.00
_cell.angle_gamma   90.00
#
_symmetry.space_group_name_H-M   'P 1'
#
loop_
_entity.id
_entity.type
_entity.pdbx_description
1 polymer ?
#
loop_
_entity_poly.entity_id
_entity_poly.type
_entity_poly.pdbx_seq_one_letter_code
_entity_poly.pdbx_strand_id
1 'polypeptide(L)'
;PATWTTLKLGATRDGKLQAVAAEVVQRGGAYGGYGIVTILYAGALLNAIYDIRNVRYQGYRVLTNTPANGAMRGHGTVDVRFAFESMLDMLARQLGMDAVELRQANLLQTPAMTVNDL
;
A
#
# COMPACT_ATOMS: atom_id res chain seq x y z
N PRO A 1 12.35 7.27 1.96
CA PRO A 1 13.57 6.56 1.50
C PRO A 1 13.43 6.28 0.00
N ALA A 2 14.47 5.83 -0.70
CA ALA A 2 14.24 5.21 -2.01
C ALA A 2 13.46 3.91 -1.79
N THR A 3 12.34 3.76 -2.50
CA THR A 3 11.36 2.70 -2.27
C THR A 3 11.07 2.01 -3.60
N TRP A 4 11.21 0.69 -3.64
CA TRP A 4 10.73 -0.15 -4.73
C TRP A 4 9.49 -0.90 -4.25
N THR A 5 8.43 -0.83 -5.05
CA THR A 5 7.12 -1.36 -4.70
C THR A 5 6.65 -2.27 -5.83
N THR A 6 6.39 -3.54 -5.50
CA THR A 6 5.72 -4.48 -6.39
C THR A 6 4.37 -4.82 -5.79
N LEU A 7 3.30 -4.58 -6.56
CA LEU A 7 1.93 -4.79 -6.13
C LEU A 7 1.21 -5.74 -7.08
N LYS A 8 0.34 -6.57 -6.51
CA LYS A 8 -0.62 -7.40 -7.23
C LYS A 8 -1.99 -7.21 -6.62
N LEU A 9 -2.95 -6.80 -7.45
CA LEU A 9 -4.32 -6.56 -7.06
C LEU A 9 -5.23 -7.65 -7.66
N GLY A 10 -6.12 -8.19 -6.86
CA GLY A 10 -7.19 -9.08 -7.29
C GLY A 10 -8.53 -8.36 -7.20
N ALA A 11 -9.28 -8.35 -8.30
CA ALA A 11 -10.62 -7.76 -8.38
C ALA A 11 -11.52 -8.63 -9.24
N THR A 12 -12.82 -8.53 -9.01
CA THR A 12 -13.86 -9.17 -9.84
C THR A 12 -14.12 -8.35 -11.11
N ARG A 13 -14.86 -8.91 -12.07
CA ARG A 13 -15.19 -8.21 -13.34
C ARG A 13 -16.08 -6.99 -13.14
N ASP A 14 -16.86 -6.96 -12.07
CA ASP A 14 -17.70 -5.85 -11.61
C ASP A 14 -16.94 -4.84 -10.73
N GLY A 15 -15.62 -5.00 -10.56
CA GLY A 15 -14.77 -4.01 -9.91
C GLY A 15 -14.65 -4.15 -8.39
N LYS A 16 -15.21 -5.18 -7.75
CA LYS A 16 -15.01 -5.40 -6.31
C LYS A 16 -13.59 -5.90 -6.04
N LEU A 17 -12.84 -5.16 -5.24
CA LEU A 17 -11.50 -5.53 -4.78
C LEU A 17 -11.59 -6.73 -3.83
N GLN A 18 -10.78 -7.74 -4.09
CA GLN A 18 -10.77 -8.99 -3.33
C GLN A 18 -9.49 -9.18 -2.55
N ALA A 19 -8.35 -8.83 -3.15
CA ALA A 19 -7.05 -9.08 -2.55
C ALA A 19 -5.99 -8.05 -2.97
N VAL A 20 -5.02 -7.82 -2.10
CA VAL A 20 -3.78 -7.14 -2.45
C VAL A 20 -2.57 -7.90 -1.88
N ALA A 21 -1.56 -8.08 -2.71
CA ALA A 21 -0.23 -8.52 -2.28
C ALA A 21 0.78 -7.42 -2.59
N ALA A 22 1.60 -7.07 -1.61
CA ALA A 22 2.58 -6.01 -1.71
C ALA A 22 3.96 -6.51 -1.24
N GLU A 23 4.97 -6.26 -2.05
CA GLU A 23 6.36 -6.35 -1.67
C GLU A 23 6.98 -4.95 -1.75
N VAL A 24 7.59 -4.52 -0.66
CA VAL A 24 8.17 -3.17 -0.54
C VAL A 24 9.58 -3.27 -0.02
N VAL A 25 10.53 -2.74 -0.78
CA VAL A 25 11.95 -2.67 -0.42
C VAL A 25 12.33 -1.21 -0.24
N GLN A 26 12.88 -0.85 0.92
CA GLN A 26 13.32 0.51 1.22
C GLN A 26 14.82 0.55 1.53
N ARG A 27 15.55 1.41 0.83
CA ARG A 27 16.97 1.67 1.11
C ARG A 27 17.14 2.36 2.47
N GLY A 28 17.88 1.70 3.35
CA GLY A 28 18.10 1.90 4.79
C GLY A 28 18.97 3.07 5.21
N GLY A 29 20.08 3.19 4.50
CA GLY A 29 21.27 3.82 5.06
C GLY A 29 21.91 2.97 6.16
N ALA A 30 22.92 3.55 6.82
CA ALA A 30 23.85 2.80 7.65
C ALA A 30 23.28 2.30 9.00
N TYR A 31 22.18 2.90 9.48
CA TYR A 31 21.59 2.60 10.79
C TYR A 31 20.06 2.49 10.70
N GLY A 32 19.48 1.68 11.59
CA GLY A 32 18.04 1.40 11.61
C GLY A 32 17.17 2.64 11.83
N GLY A 33 17.51 3.48 12.82
CA GLY A 33 16.73 4.68 13.18
C GLY A 33 15.22 4.39 13.28
N TYR A 34 14.39 5.29 12.74
CA TYR A 34 12.93 5.10 12.58
C TYR A 34 12.55 4.23 11.37
N GLY A 35 13.52 3.55 10.74
CA GLY A 35 13.32 2.77 9.54
C GLY A 35 12.37 1.58 9.70
N ILE A 36 12.34 0.96 10.89
CA ILE A 36 11.43 -0.15 11.18
C ILE A 36 9.96 0.30 11.17
N VAL A 37 9.68 1.48 11.70
CA VAL A 37 8.33 2.08 11.69
C VAL A 37 7.97 2.54 10.28
N THR A 38 8.95 3.05 9.52
CA THR A 38 8.75 3.49 8.13
C THR A 38 8.35 2.34 7.20
N ILE A 39 8.98 1.16 7.36
CA ILE A 39 8.60 -0.02 6.58
C ILE A 39 7.29 -0.62 7.08
N LEU A 40 7.01 -0.61 8.39
CA LEU A 40 5.73 -1.04 8.94
C LEU A 40 4.55 -0.26 8.33
N TYR A 41 4.64 1.07 8.30
CA TYR A 41 3.56 1.91 7.77
C TYR A 41 3.36 1.75 6.26
N ALA A 42 4.41 1.41 5.52
CA ALA A 42 4.30 1.09 4.09
C ALA A 42 3.33 -0.08 3.83
N GLY A 43 3.21 -1.03 4.76
CA GLY A 43 2.22 -2.12 4.70
C GLY A 43 0.88 -1.79 5.37
N ALA A 44 0.90 -1.06 6.49
CA ALA A 44 -0.30 -0.82 7.30
C ALA A 44 -1.44 -0.08 6.56
N LEU A 45 -1.10 0.73 5.55
CA LEU A 45 -2.06 1.50 4.76
C LEU A 45 -2.38 0.90 3.38
N LEU A 46 -2.13 -0.40 3.16
CA LEU A 46 -2.52 -1.06 1.90
C LEU A 46 -4.03 -1.02 1.68
N ASN A 47 -4.81 -1.40 2.68
CA ASN A 47 -6.27 -1.37 2.67
C ASN A 47 -6.78 0.08 2.75
N ALA A 48 -6.22 0.89 3.65
CA ALA A 48 -6.62 2.26 3.94
C ALA A 48 -8.16 2.41 4.02
N ILE A 49 -8.77 3.08 3.05
CA ILE A 49 -10.21 3.36 2.99
C ILE A 49 -11.02 2.29 2.22
N TYR A 50 -10.37 1.25 1.69
CA TYR A 50 -11.02 0.22 0.88
C TYR A 50 -11.27 -1.06 1.67
N ASP A 51 -12.43 -1.66 1.45
CA ASP A 51 -12.83 -2.95 2.01
C ASP A 51 -12.14 -4.10 1.26
N ILE A 52 -10.91 -4.42 1.68
CA ILE A 52 -10.08 -5.49 1.13
C ILE A 52 -9.76 -6.49 2.25
N ARG A 53 -10.32 -7.69 2.15
CA ARG A 53 -10.22 -8.70 3.23
C ARG A 53 -9.00 -9.62 3.14
N ASN A 54 -8.36 -9.69 1.97
CA ASN A 54 -7.21 -10.58 1.74
C ASN A 54 -5.96 -9.75 1.46
N VAL A 55 -5.08 -9.62 2.45
CA VAL A 55 -3.91 -8.75 2.38
C VAL A 55 -2.66 -9.55 2.69
N ARG A 56 -1.66 -9.49 1.79
CA ARG A 56 -0.32 -10.02 2.02
C ARG A 56 0.69 -8.90 1.90
N TYR A 57 1.54 -8.73 2.91
CA TYR A 57 2.60 -7.73 2.92
C TYR A 57 3.96 -8.34 3.23
N GLN A 58 4.97 -7.97 2.45
CA GLN A 58 6.38 -8.29 2.70
C GLN A 58 7.18 -6.98 2.63
N GLY A 59 7.72 -6.55 3.77
CA GLY A 59 8.47 -5.32 3.91
C GLY A 59 9.94 -5.57 4.22
N TYR A 60 10.84 -4.99 3.43
CA TYR A 60 12.29 -5.12 3.60
C TYR A 60 12.92 -3.75 3.81
N ARG A 61 13.53 -3.56 4.98
CA ARG A 61 14.38 -2.40 5.29
C ARG A 61 15.84 -2.80 5.12
N VAL A 62 16.48 -2.36 4.04
CA VAL A 62 17.82 -2.85 3.65
C VAL A 62 18.89 -1.87 4.12
N LEU A 63 19.79 -2.29 5.02
CA LEU A 63 20.94 -1.46 5.42
C LEU A 63 21.91 -1.26 4.24
N THR A 64 22.43 -0.05 4.08
CA THR A 64 23.33 0.32 2.97
C THR A 64 24.41 1.30 3.43
N ASN A 65 25.53 1.38 2.69
CA ASN A 65 26.62 2.34 2.93
C ASN A 65 26.28 3.79 2.50
N THR A 66 25.07 4.25 2.84
CA THR A 66 24.59 5.61 2.57
C THR A 66 24.15 6.26 3.88
N PRO A 67 24.00 7.60 3.95
CA PRO A 67 23.47 8.25 5.15
C PRO A 67 22.16 7.62 5.61
N ALA A 68 22.00 7.46 6.93
CA ALA A 68 20.78 6.91 7.52
C ALA A 68 19.57 7.75 7.14
N ASN A 69 18.48 7.11 6.72
CA ASN A 69 17.23 7.82 6.47
C ASN A 69 16.45 7.97 7.77
N GLY A 70 15.78 9.11 7.91
CA GLY A 70 14.84 9.36 9.00
C GLY A 70 13.39 9.42 8.52
N ALA A 71 12.54 9.72 9.49
CA ALA A 71 11.19 10.20 9.32
C ALA A 71 11.08 11.36 8.31
N MET A 72 10.15 11.25 7.37
CA MET A 72 9.68 12.37 6.53
C MET A 72 8.15 12.38 6.53
N ARG A 73 7.51 13.49 6.13
CA ARG A 73 6.04 13.62 6.06
C ARG A 73 5.44 12.44 5.28
N GLY A 74 4.48 11.75 5.90
CA GLY A 74 3.86 10.52 5.37
C GLY A 74 4.59 9.22 5.72
N HIS A 75 5.81 9.25 6.24
CA HIS A 75 6.47 8.11 6.89
C HIS A 75 6.52 6.80 6.06
N GLY A 76 6.82 6.92 4.77
CA GLY A 76 6.98 5.75 3.88
C GLY A 76 5.67 5.21 3.30
N THR A 77 4.52 5.78 3.67
CA THR A 77 3.21 5.37 3.12
C THR A 77 2.97 5.95 1.73
N VAL A 78 3.53 7.13 1.44
CA VAL A 78 3.21 7.92 0.24
C VAL A 78 3.58 7.16 -1.03
N ASP A 79 4.75 6.53 -1.07
CA ASP A 79 5.23 5.78 -2.24
C ASP A 79 4.33 4.59 -2.55
N VAL A 80 3.95 3.82 -1.52
CA VAL A 80 3.08 2.64 -1.66
C VAL A 80 1.66 3.06 -2.01
N ARG A 81 1.16 4.15 -1.42
CA ARG A 81 -0.19 4.63 -1.72
C ARG A 81 -0.30 5.16 -3.13
N PHE A 82 0.70 5.90 -3.61
CA PHE A 82 0.76 6.33 -5.00
C PHE A 82 0.71 5.14 -5.97
N ALA A 83 1.51 4.09 -5.70
CA ALA A 83 1.52 2.89 -6.52
C ALA A 83 0.16 2.16 -6.49
N PHE A 84 -0.46 2.04 -5.32
CA PHE A 84 -1.78 1.42 -5.15
C PHE A 84 -2.87 2.19 -5.91
N GLU A 85 -2.94 3.51 -5.75
CA GLU A 85 -3.93 4.35 -6.44
C GLU A 85 -3.75 4.34 -7.96
N SER A 86 -2.50 4.32 -8.43
CA SER A 86 -2.20 4.17 -9.85
C SER A 86 -2.70 2.84 -10.40
N MET A 87 -2.60 1.75 -9.63
CA MET A 87 -3.17 0.46 -10.01
C MET A 87 -4.69 0.47 -10.09
N LEU A 88 -5.37 1.25 -9.24
CA LEU A 88 -6.83 1.39 -9.33
C LEU A 88 -7.24 2.12 -10.61
N ASP A 89 -6.49 3.15 -11.02
CA ASP A 89 -6.75 3.82 -12.31
C ASP A 89 -6.52 2.86 -13.49
N MET A 90 -5.47 2.03 -13.43
CA MET A 90 -5.21 1.00 -14.43
C MET A 90 -6.32 -0.07 -14.46
N LEU A 91 -6.79 -0.51 -13.29
CA LEU A 91 -7.87 -1.47 -13.15
C LEU A 91 -9.19 -0.91 -13.72
N ALA A 92 -9.53 0.33 -13.40
CA ALA A 92 -10.74 0.99 -13.92
C ALA A 92 -10.72 1.02 -15.45
N ARG A 93 -9.59 1.41 -16.06
CA ARG A 93 -9.41 1.38 -17.53
C ARG A 93 -9.55 -0.03 -18.10
N GLN A 94 -8.98 -1.03 -17.43
CA GLN A 94 -9.05 -2.42 -17.87
C GLN A 94 -10.48 -2.99 -17.82
N LEU A 95 -11.28 -2.56 -16.83
CA LEU A 95 -12.67 -2.97 -16.68
C LEU A 95 -13.66 -2.09 -17.46
N GLY A 96 -13.21 -0.98 -18.04
CA GLY A 96 -14.08 0.00 -18.69
C GLY A 96 -15.01 0.75 -17.72
N MET A 97 -14.57 0.93 -16.47
CA MET A 97 -15.31 1.61 -15.42
C MET A 97 -14.78 3.03 -15.19
N ASP A 98 -15.61 3.92 -14.68
CA ASP A 98 -15.13 5.19 -14.15
C ASP A 98 -14.26 4.95 -12.90
N ALA A 99 -13.15 5.68 -12.81
CA ALA A 99 -12.16 5.48 -11.76
C ALA A 99 -12.63 5.98 -10.39
N VAL A 100 -13.56 6.93 -10.34
CA VAL A 100 -14.20 7.40 -9.11
C VAL A 100 -15.25 6.39 -8.66
N GLU A 101 -16.09 5.90 -9.57
CA GLU A 101 -17.09 4.87 -9.29
C GLU A 101 -16.45 3.59 -8.74
N LEU A 102 -15.35 3.11 -9.35
CA LEU A 102 -14.60 1.96 -8.85
C LEU A 102 -14.15 2.17 -7.40
N ARG A 103 -13.64 3.36 -7.06
CA ARG A 103 -13.20 3.66 -5.69
C ARG A 103 -14.37 3.72 -4.72
N GLN A 104 -15.47 4.37 -5.10
CA GLN A 104 -16.66 4.49 -4.28
C GLN A 104 -17.29 3.13 -3.95
N ALA A 105 -17.37 2.24 -4.94
CA ALA A 105 -17.90 0.89 -4.78
C ALA A 105 -17.08 0.03 -3.79
N ASN A 106 -15.83 0.41 -3.54
CA ASN A 106 -14.90 -0.33 -2.69
C ASN A 106 -14.63 0.31 -1.33
N LEU A 107 -15.27 1.43 -0.99
CA LEU A 107 -15.08 2.08 0.30
C LEU A 107 -15.53 1.19 1.46
N LEU A 108 -14.86 1.33 2.60
CA LEU A 108 -15.32 0.78 3.88
C LEU A 108 -16.71 1.33 4.22
N GLN A 109 -17.58 0.47 4.74
CA GLN A 109 -18.92 0.85 5.21
C GLN A 109 -19.00 0.72 6.73
N THR A 110 -19.45 1.77 7.40
CA THR A 110 -19.60 1.79 8.86
C THR A 110 -20.80 0.94 9.30
N PRO A 111 -20.68 0.15 10.39
CA PRO A 111 -19.48 -0.12 11.18
C PRO A 111 -18.52 -1.07 10.46
N ALA A 112 -17.22 -0.75 10.45
CA ALA A 112 -16.18 -1.58 9.87
C ALA A 112 -15.12 -1.91 10.92
N MET A 113 -14.54 -3.11 10.80
CA MET A 113 -13.36 -3.54 11.54
C MET A 113 -12.24 -3.81 10.54
N THR A 114 -11.04 -3.32 10.84
CA THR A 114 -9.88 -3.52 9.97
C THR A 114 -9.37 -4.96 10.09
N VAL A 115 -8.71 -5.47 9.04
CA VAL A 115 -8.19 -6.86 9.01
C VAL A 115 -7.11 -7.16 10.05
N ASN A 116 -6.55 -6.13 10.67
CA ASN A 116 -5.55 -6.23 11.73
C ASN A 116 -6.14 -5.90 13.12
N ASP A 117 -7.47 -5.82 13.25
CA ASP A 117 -8.19 -5.53 14.48
C ASP A 117 -7.73 -4.22 15.17
N LEU A 118 -7.19 -3.28 14.38
CA LEU A 118 -6.78 -1.93 14.82
C LEU A 118 -7.84 -0.87 14.54
#